data_AF-A0A420XJP8-F1
#
_entry.id   AF-A0A420XJP8-F1
#
_cell.length_a   1.000
_cell.length_b   1.000
_cell.length_c   1.000
_cell.angle_alpha   90.00
_cell.angle_beta   90.00
_cell.angle_gamma   90.00
#
_symmetry.space_group_name_H-M   'P 1'
#
loop_
_entity.id
_entity.type
_entity.pdbx_description
1 polymer ?
#
loop_
_entity_poly.entity_id
_entity_poly.type
_entity_poly.pdbx_seq_one_letter_code
_entity_poly.pdbx_strand_id
1 'polypeptide(L)'
;MTTIKASCPMCGDVELKPAQLRLVVCSRSEWSYYAFTCPTCSDEVRKPADEEIVALLVSGGVAAERWHVPAEVLEEKTGGAISYDDVLDFVLNLDRIDAEAHALFG
;
A
#
# COMPACT_ATOMS: atom_id res chain seq x y z
N MET A 1 24.41 13.15 -14.40
CA MET A 1 23.07 12.55 -14.23
C MET A 1 23.26 11.26 -13.47
N THR A 2 22.65 11.12 -12.30
CA THR A 2 22.71 9.88 -11.51
C THR A 2 21.82 8.84 -12.18
N THR A 3 22.38 7.67 -12.50
CA THR A 3 21.63 6.51 -12.98
C THR A 3 21.51 5.49 -11.84
N ILE A 4 20.31 4.95 -11.67
CA ILE A 4 20.02 3.95 -10.64
C ILE A 4 19.86 2.61 -11.36
N LYS A 5 20.62 1.62 -10.92
CA LYS A 5 20.53 0.27 -11.46
C LYS A 5 19.55 -0.54 -10.62
N ALA A 6 18.52 -1.07 -11.25
CA ALA A 6 17.52 -1.93 -10.61
C ALA A 6 17.32 -3.21 -11.44
N SER A 7 16.98 -4.31 -10.78
CA SER A 7 16.77 -5.59 -11.49
C SER A 7 15.29 -5.89 -11.74
N CYS A 8 14.92 -6.05 -13.00
CA CYS A 8 13.66 -6.62 -13.44
C CYS A 8 13.74 -8.16 -13.41
N PRO A 9 12.76 -8.88 -12.84
CA PRO A 9 12.78 -10.34 -12.80
C PRO A 9 12.71 -10.99 -14.19
N MET A 10 12.18 -10.29 -15.19
CA MET A 10 12.04 -10.81 -16.57
C MET A 10 13.21 -10.41 -17.47
N CYS A 11 13.73 -9.19 -17.34
CA CYS A 11 14.73 -8.63 -18.27
C CYS A 11 16.15 -8.55 -17.68
N GLY A 12 16.31 -8.78 -16.38
CA GLY A 12 17.58 -8.57 -15.67
C GLY A 12 17.78 -7.11 -15.28
N ASP A 13 19.03 -6.67 -15.23
CA ASP A 13 19.38 -5.33 -14.78
C ASP A 13 18.97 -4.25 -15.79
N VAL A 14 18.34 -3.18 -15.30
CA VAL A 14 17.93 -2.00 -16.06
C VAL A 14 18.44 -0.73 -15.39
N GLU A 15 18.75 0.27 -16.22
CA GLU A 15 19.16 1.60 -15.77
C GLU A 15 17.97 2.56 -15.81
N LEU A 16 17.75 3.25 -14.70
CA LEU A 16 16.62 4.14 -14.49
C LEU A 16 17.11 5.52 -14.05
N LYS A 17 16.40 6.56 -14.45
CA LYS A 17 16.56 7.91 -13.90
C LYS A 17 15.78 8.03 -12.60
N PRO A 18 16.17 8.89 -11.66
CA PRO A 18 15.46 9.07 -10.40
C PRO A 18 13.96 9.38 -10.56
N ALA A 19 13.58 10.13 -11.60
CA ALA A 19 12.19 10.45 -11.91
C ALA A 19 11.35 9.26 -12.41
N GLN A 20 11.97 8.12 -12.75
CA GLN A 20 11.29 6.90 -13.19
C GLN A 20 11.04 5.93 -12.02
N LEU A 21 11.57 6.23 -10.83
CA LEU A 21 11.28 5.48 -9.62
C LEU A 21 10.23 6.19 -8.78
N ARG A 22 9.32 5.42 -8.22
CA ARG A 22 8.44 5.85 -7.15
C ARG A 22 8.90 5.21 -5.85
N LEU A 23 9.31 6.03 -4.88
CA LEU A 23 9.71 5.58 -3.56
C LEU A 23 8.60 5.92 -2.55
N VAL A 24 8.08 4.92 -1.86
CA VAL A 24 7.10 5.07 -0.79
C VAL A 24 7.75 4.68 0.53
N VAL A 25 7.85 5.65 1.44
CA VAL A 25 8.40 5.47 2.79
C VAL A 25 7.24 5.46 3.76
N CYS A 26 7.04 4.31 4.40
CA CYS A 26 5.94 4.07 5.31
C CYS A 26 6.36 4.37 6.76
N SER A 27 5.38 4.66 7.65
CA SER A 27 5.63 4.76 9.10
C SER A 27 6.17 3.46 9.70
N ARG A 28 5.89 2.31 9.07
CA ARG A 28 6.55 1.02 9.34
C ARG A 28 7.56 0.75 8.24
N SER A 29 8.85 0.67 8.59
CA SER A 29 9.95 0.43 7.63
C SER A 29 9.71 -0.80 6.75
N GLU A 30 9.17 -1.88 7.34
CA GLU A 30 8.82 -3.14 6.69
C GLU A 30 7.87 -3.00 5.49
N TRP A 31 7.09 -1.92 5.44
CA TRP A 31 6.09 -1.67 4.39
C TRP A 31 6.54 -0.61 3.39
N SER A 32 7.76 -0.11 3.55
CA SER A 32 8.39 0.80 2.59
C SER A 32 8.82 0.03 1.35
N TYR A 33 8.65 0.66 0.19
CA TYR A 33 8.95 0.02 -1.09
C TYR A 33 9.31 1.04 -2.14
N TYR A 34 10.02 0.58 -3.17
CA TYR A 34 10.15 1.32 -4.42
C TYR A 34 9.51 0.54 -5.56
N ALA A 35 9.01 1.26 -6.54
CA ALA A 35 8.43 0.71 -7.75
C ALA A 35 8.94 1.45 -8.98
N PHE A 36 9.03 0.73 -10.09
CA PHE A 36 9.38 1.29 -11.39
C PHE A 36 8.73 0.47 -12.51
N THR A 37 8.48 1.11 -13.65
CA THR A 37 8.07 0.42 -14.87
C THR A 37 9.32 0.02 -15.64
N CYS A 38 9.46 -1.27 -15.94
CA CYS A 38 10.60 -1.78 -16.71
C CYS A 38 10.56 -1.20 -18.14
N PRO A 39 11.62 -0.54 -18.63
CA PRO A 39 11.62 0.05 -19.97
C PRO A 39 11.62 -1.01 -21.10
N THR A 40 11.92 -2.28 -20.78
CA THR A 40 12.01 -3.37 -21.75
C THR A 40 10.68 -4.14 -21.86
N CYS A 41 10.12 -4.63 -20.75
CA CYS A 41 8.87 -5.40 -20.76
C CYS A 41 7.62 -4.57 -20.42
N SER A 42 7.77 -3.32 -20.00
CA SER A 42 6.68 -2.43 -19.55
C SER A 42 5.91 -2.91 -18.31
N ASP A 43 6.37 -3.96 -17.63
CA ASP A 43 5.78 -4.40 -16.37
C ASP A 43 6.19 -3.49 -15.20
N GLU A 44 5.28 -3.32 -14.25
CA GLU A 44 5.59 -2.68 -12.97
C GLU A 44 6.30 -3.67 -12.05
N VAL A 45 7.49 -3.29 -11.60
CA VAL A 45 8.29 -4.06 -10.64
C VAL A 45 8.28 -3.33 -9.32
N ARG A 46 7.83 -4.01 -8.26
CA ARG A 46 7.82 -3.52 -6.88
C ARG A 46 8.80 -4.30 -6.01
N LYS A 47 9.58 -3.58 -5.21
CA LYS A 47 10.60 -4.17 -4.32
C LYS A 47 10.58 -3.52 -2.93
N PRO A 48 10.84 -4.29 -1.86
CA PRO A 48 10.97 -3.73 -0.52
C PRO A 48 12.13 -2.73 -0.46
N ALA A 49 11.97 -1.69 0.35
CA ALA A 49 12.95 -0.64 0.54
C ALA A 49 13.27 -0.51 2.03
N ASP A 50 14.34 -1.17 2.47
CA ASP A 50 14.86 -1.01 3.83
C ASP A 50 15.49 0.38 4.00
N GLU A 51 15.81 0.77 5.24
CA GLU A 51 16.33 2.11 5.56
C GLU A 51 17.58 2.48 4.75
N GLU A 52 18.47 1.51 4.50
CA GLU A 52 19.65 1.70 3.65
C GLU A 52 19.29 2.00 2.19
N ILE A 53 18.32 1.28 1.62
CA ILE A 53 17.84 1.48 0.25
C ILE A 53 17.11 2.81 0.13
N VAL A 54 16.30 3.17 1.13
CA VAL A 54 15.63 4.48 1.19
C VAL A 54 16.67 5.60 1.18
N ALA A 55 17.69 5.54 2.04
CA ALA A 55 18.76 6.54 2.09
C ALA A 55 19.53 6.62 0.76
N LEU A 56 19.84 5.48 0.15
CA LEU A 56 20.50 5.40 -1.16
C LEU A 56 19.67 6.06 -2.26
N LEU A 57 18.38 5.74 -2.36
CA LEU A 57 17.50 6.29 -3.40
C LEU A 57 17.24 7.79 -3.19
N VAL A 58 17.08 8.23 -1.94
CA VAL A 58 16.91 9.65 -1.60
C VAL A 58 18.18 10.44 -1.93
N SER A 59 19.37 9.93 -1.58
CA SER A 59 20.65 10.56 -1.98
C SER A 59 20.86 10.57 -3.51
N GLY A 60 20.30 9.57 -4.21
CA GLY A 60 20.24 9.50 -5.66
C GLY A 60 19.27 10.49 -6.32
N GLY A 61 18.48 11.22 -5.53
CA GLY A 61 17.53 12.24 -6.00
C GLY A 61 16.12 11.72 -6.27
N VAL A 62 15.75 10.53 -5.78
CA VAL A 62 14.38 10.02 -5.87
C VAL A 62 13.51 10.69 -4.82
N ALA A 63 12.34 11.18 -5.23
CA ALA A 63 11.38 11.78 -4.31
C ALA A 63 10.73 10.71 -3.44
N ALA A 64 10.81 10.86 -2.12
CA ALA A 64 10.18 9.97 -1.15
C ALA A 64 8.74 10.44 -0.86
N GLU A 65 7.76 9.64 -1.24
CA GLU A 65 6.36 9.79 -0.85
C GLU A 65 6.18 9.20 0.56
N ARG A 66 5.75 10.01 1.52
CA ARG A 66 5.50 9.54 2.88
C ARG A 66 4.09 8.96 2.97
N TRP A 67 4.00 7.70 3.37
CA TRP A 67 2.74 7.04 3.63
C TRP A 67 2.58 6.80 5.14
N HIS A 68 1.52 7.34 5.71
CA HIS A 68 1.13 7.06 7.08
C HIS A 68 0.10 5.95 7.10
N VAL A 69 0.41 4.87 7.82
CA VAL A 69 -0.53 3.77 8.04
C VAL A 69 -1.65 4.26 8.96
N PRO A 70 -2.93 4.12 8.57
CA PRO A 70 -4.05 4.44 9.45
C PRO A 70 -4.00 3.61 10.74
N ALA A 71 -4.42 4.20 11.85
CA ALA A 71 -4.38 3.54 13.16
C ALA A 71 -5.14 2.21 13.15
N GLU A 72 -6.25 2.14 12.41
CA GLU A 72 -7.14 0.99 12.26
C GLU A 72 -6.42 -0.24 11.68
N VAL A 73 -5.37 -0.05 10.89
CA VAL A 73 -4.58 -1.16 10.34
C VAL A 73 -3.65 -1.75 11.41
N LEU A 74 -3.20 -0.91 12.34
CA LEU A 74 -2.26 -1.29 13.41
C LEU A 74 -2.97 -1.74 14.69
N GLU A 75 -4.27 -1.53 14.79
CA GLU A 75 -5.10 -2.00 15.90
C GLU A 75 -5.04 -3.52 16.05
N GLU A 76 -5.02 -3.97 17.30
CA GLU A 76 -5.17 -5.38 17.63
C GLU A 76 -6.52 -5.87 17.13
N LYS A 77 -6.50 -6.87 16.24
CA LYS A 77 -7.71 -7.46 15.67
C LYS A 77 -8.28 -8.46 16.66
N THR A 78 -9.28 -8.02 17.41
CA THR A 78 -10.05 -8.88 18.31
C THR A 78 -11.26 -9.48 17.60
N GLY A 79 -11.55 -10.75 17.87
CA GLY A 79 -12.68 -11.47 17.28
C GLY A 79 -12.27 -12.42 16.15
N GLY A 80 -13.25 -13.12 15.59
CA GLY A 80 -13.05 -13.98 14.42
C GLY A 80 -12.90 -13.18 13.14
N ALA A 81 -12.43 -13.84 12.07
CA ALA A 81 -12.54 -13.28 10.73
C ALA A 81 -14.02 -13.10 10.37
N ILE A 82 -14.35 -11.97 9.74
CA ILE A 82 -15.72 -11.70 9.29
C ILE A 82 -16.14 -12.78 8.29
N SER A 83 -17.20 -13.50 8.64
CA SER A 83 -17.82 -14.52 7.82
C SER A 83 -18.95 -13.94 6.98
N TYR A 84 -19.51 -14.76 6.09
CA TYR A 84 -20.68 -14.38 5.31
C TYR A 84 -21.92 -14.17 6.21
N ASP A 85 -22.08 -14.99 7.25
CA ASP A 85 -23.21 -14.89 8.18
C ASP A 85 -23.16 -13.59 8.97
N ASP A 86 -21.97 -13.13 9.39
CA ASP A 86 -21.81 -11.83 10.06
C ASP A 86 -22.29 -10.66 9.19
N VAL A 87 -22.05 -10.73 7.88
CA VAL A 87 -22.49 -9.70 6.92
C VAL A 87 -24.02 -9.75 6.74
N LEU A 88 -24.60 -10.95 6.65
CA LEU A 88 -26.05 -11.12 6.57
C LEU A 88 -26.73 -10.58 7.83
N ASP A 89 -26.23 -10.97 9.01
CA ASP A 89 -26.76 -10.51 10.29
C ASP A 89 -26.65 -8.98 10.41
N PHE A 90 -25.58 -8.37 9.93
CA PHE A 90 -25.44 -6.92 9.88
C PHE A 90 -26.54 -6.26 9.04
N VAL A 91 -26.77 -6.76 7.81
CA VAL A 91 -27.80 -6.22 6.91
C VAL A 91 -29.19 -6.38 7.50
N LEU A 92 -29.52 -7.56 8.01
CA LEU A 92 -30.82 -7.83 8.64
C LEU A 92 -31.07 -6.95 9.87
N ASN A 93 -30.01 -6.64 10.63
CA ASN A 93 -30.11 -5.72 11.76
C ASN A 93 -30.33 -4.27 11.32
N LEU A 94 -29.69 -3.82 10.23
CA LEU A 94 -29.93 -2.48 9.69
C LEU A 94 -31.39 -2.31 9.25
N ASP A 95 -31.95 -3.26 8.51
CA ASP A 95 -33.36 -3.20 8.08
C ASP A 95 -34.33 -3.11 9.27
N ARG A 96 -34.05 -3.87 10.33
CA ARG A 96 -34.84 -3.82 11.57
C ARG A 96 -34.75 -2.44 12.23
N ILE A 97 -33.55 -1.88 12.34
CA ILE A 97 -33.32 -0.56 12.96
C ILE A 97 -34.05 0.54 12.16
N ASP A 98 -33.99 0.48 10.83
CA ASP A 98 -34.69 1.44 9.97
C ASP A 98 -36.21 1.35 10.14
N ALA A 99 -36.76 0.14 10.22
CA ALA A 99 -38.18 -0.07 10.49
C ALA A 99 -38.60 0.47 11.88
N GLU A 100 -37.78 0.26 12.91
CA GLU A 100 -38.00 0.78 14.26
C GLU A 100 -37.93 2.31 14.30
N ALA A 101 -36.94 2.90 13.63
CA ALA A 101 -36.79 4.35 13.52
C ALA A 101 -37.99 4.97 12.78
N HIS A 102 -38.46 4.35 11.70
CA HIS A 102 -39.64 4.80 10.98
C HIS A 102 -40.90 4.74 11.86
N ALA A 103 -41.08 3.69 12.67
CA ALA A 103 -42.22 3.57 13.56
C ALA A 103 -42.21 4.59 14.72
N LEU A 104 -41.03 5.05 15.14
CA LEU A 104 -40.87 5.99 16.25
C LEU A 104 -40.92 7.47 15.81
N PHE A 105 -40.51 7.77 14.57
CA PHE A 105 -40.33 9.15 14.09
C PHE A 105 -41.10 9.48 12.80
N GLY A 106 -41.84 8.52 12.23
CA GLY A 106 -42.65 8.65 11.03
C GLY A 106 -44.13 8.97 11.28
#